data_AF-A0A552KWB9-F1
#
_entry.id   AF-A0A552KWB9-F1
#
_cell.length_a   1.000
_cell.length_b   1.000
_cell.length_c   1.000
_cell.angle_alpha   90.00
_cell.angle_beta   90.00
_cell.angle_gamma   90.00
#
_symmetry.space_group_name_H-M   'P 1'
#
loop_
_entity.id
_entity.type
_entity.pdbx_description
1 polymer ?
#
loop_
_entity_poly.entity_id
_entity_poly.type
_entity_poly.pdbx_seq_one_letter_code
_entity_poly.pdbx_strand_id
1 'polypeptide(L)'
;MNWQLFGLTFITVFLAEIGDKSQLVAIALGGSSKSPKAVFFGSITALICTSFLGVLAGGSMAQLFPAKILKAIAAIGFALLAVRLLWPDSD
;
A
#
# COMPACT_ATOMS: atom_id res chain seq x y z
N MET A 1 23.67 -14.54 -12.34
CA MET A 1 22.35 -14.05 -11.87
C MET A 1 21.59 -15.22 -11.30
N ASN A 2 21.23 -15.22 -10.01
CA ASN A 2 20.46 -16.33 -9.42
C ASN A 2 19.02 -16.30 -9.95
N TRP A 3 18.78 -16.97 -11.08
CA TRP A 3 17.49 -16.99 -11.76
C TRP A 3 16.38 -17.59 -10.88
N GLN A 4 16.74 -18.52 -10.00
CA GLN A 4 15.86 -19.08 -8.97
C GLN A 4 15.40 -18.03 -7.95
N LEU A 5 16.31 -17.15 -7.52
CA LEU A 5 15.99 -16.09 -6.56
C LEU A 5 15.09 -15.02 -7.21
N PHE A 6 15.35 -14.70 -8.48
CA PHE A 6 14.50 -13.81 -9.26
C PHE A 6 13.08 -14.37 -9.39
N GLY A 7 12.93 -15.64 -9.79
CA GLY A 7 11.63 -16.29 -9.91
C GLY A 7 10.85 -16.36 -8.59
N LEU A 8 11.51 -16.77 -7.49
CA LEU A 8 10.90 -16.82 -6.17
C LEU A 8 10.44 -15.45 -5.67
N THR A 9 11.30 -14.43 -5.80
CA THR A 9 10.98 -13.08 -5.34
C THR A 9 9.87 -12.47 -6.19
N PHE A 10 9.93 -12.64 -7.52
CA PHE A 10 8.88 -12.17 -8.43
C PHE A 10 7.53 -12.81 -8.11
N ILE A 11 7.46 -14.15 -8.01
CA ILE A 11 6.21 -14.86 -7.71
C ILE A 11 5.67 -14.44 -6.34
N THR A 12 6.53 -14.36 -5.32
CA THR A 12 6.09 -13.98 -3.96
C THR A 12 5.54 -12.57 -3.91
N VAL A 13 6.25 -11.59 -4.48
CA VAL A 13 5.80 -10.20 -4.52
C VAL A 13 4.58 -10.04 -5.42
N PHE A 14 4.57 -10.69 -6.59
CA PHE A 14 3.45 -10.65 -7.51
C PHE A 14 2.17 -11.21 -6.87
N LEU A 15 2.23 -12.37 -6.21
CA LEU A 15 1.07 -12.91 -5.50
C LEU A 15 0.63 -12.03 -4.32
N ALA A 16 1.58 -11.39 -3.62
CA ALA A 16 1.26 -10.45 -2.55
C ALA A 16 0.58 -9.17 -3.05
N GLU A 17 0.90 -8.75 -4.28
CA GLU A 17 0.40 -7.53 -4.91
C GLU A 17 -0.86 -7.77 -5.77
N ILE A 18 -1.14 -9.00 -6.22
CA ILE A 18 -2.33 -9.31 -7.01
C ILE A 18 -3.58 -9.13 -6.14
N GLY A 19 -4.40 -8.14 -6.51
CA GLY A 19 -5.60 -7.82 -5.75
C GLY A 19 -5.33 -6.94 -4.53
N ASP A 20 -4.20 -6.24 -4.49
CA ASP A 20 -4.00 -5.21 -3.48
C ASP A 20 -5.16 -4.21 -3.50
N LYS A 21 -5.49 -3.68 -2.32
CA LYS A 21 -6.62 -2.78 -2.10
C LYS A 21 -6.53 -1.55 -3.00
N SER A 22 -5.32 -1.08 -3.31
CA SER A 22 -5.12 0.02 -4.26
C SER A 22 -5.59 -0.31 -5.68
N GLN A 23 -5.40 -1.56 -6.15
CA GLN A 23 -5.83 -2.01 -7.47
C GLN A 23 -7.36 -2.12 -7.56
N LEU A 24 -8.01 -2.66 -6.52
CA LEU A 24 -9.47 -2.73 -6.45
C LEU A 24 -10.11 -1.34 -6.46
N VAL A 25 -9.53 -0.39 -5.71
CA VAL A 25 -9.98 1.01 -5.69
C VAL A 25 -9.79 1.67 -7.06
N ALA A 26 -8.65 1.45 -7.73
CA ALA A 26 -8.42 1.99 -9.07
C ALA A 26 -9.42 1.44 -10.11
N ILE A 27 -9.72 0.13 -10.06
CA ILE A 27 -10.71 -0.50 -10.94
C ILE A 27 -12.13 0.02 -10.64
N ALA A 28 -12.51 0.12 -9.37
CA ALA A 28 -13.82 0.63 -8.97
C ALA A 28 -14.03 2.09 -9.39
N LEU A 29 -13.04 2.96 -9.13
CA LEU A 29 -13.07 4.36 -9.53
C LEU A 29 -13.03 4.51 -11.06
N GLY A 30 -12.27 3.65 -11.75
CA GLY A 30 -12.18 3.63 -13.20
C GLY A 30 -13.48 3.21 -13.88
N GLY A 31 -14.18 2.21 -13.32
CA GLY A 31 -15.47 1.73 -13.81
C GLY A 31 -16.63 2.69 -13.52
N SER A 32 -16.58 3.44 -12.41
CA SER A 32 -17.63 4.39 -12.03
C SER A 32 -17.40 5.83 -12.48
N SER A 33 -16.22 6.17 -13.01
CA SER A 33 -15.89 7.53 -13.46
C SER A 33 -16.24 7.77 -14.92
N LYS A 34 -16.74 8.97 -15.22
CA LYS A 34 -16.97 9.46 -16.60
C LYS A 34 -15.68 9.51 -17.45
N SER A 35 -14.50 9.52 -16.82
CA SER A 35 -13.20 9.61 -17.48
C SER A 35 -12.19 8.61 -16.91
N PRO A 36 -12.16 7.36 -17.40
CA PRO A 36 -11.24 6.31 -16.95
C PRO A 36 -9.76 6.70 -17.10
N LYS A 37 -9.43 7.49 -18.13
CA LYS A 37 -8.07 8.02 -18.35
C LYS A 37 -7.60 8.92 -17.20
N ALA A 38 -8.48 9.74 -16.63
CA ALA A 38 -8.13 10.61 -15.52
C ALA A 38 -7.85 9.81 -14.24
N VAL A 39 -8.63 8.75 -13.99
CA VAL A 39 -8.41 7.84 -12.86
C VAL A 39 -7.08 7.10 -13.00
N PHE A 40 -6.74 6.66 -14.20
CA PHE A 40 -5.46 6.00 -14.48
C PHE A 40 -4.27 6.92 -14.17
N PHE A 41 -4.24 8.12 -14.75
CA PHE A 41 -3.15 9.07 -14.49
C PHE A 41 -3.12 9.52 -13.02
N GLY A 42 -4.28 9.79 -12.42
CA GLY A 42 -4.37 10.14 -11.00
C GLY A 42 -3.81 9.06 -10.08
N SER A 43 -4.12 7.79 -10.34
CA SER A 43 -3.62 6.66 -9.56
C SER A 43 -2.10 6.49 -9.69
N ILE A 44 -1.55 6.65 -10.91
CA ILE A 44 -0.10 6.62 -11.14
C ILE A 44 0.59 7.75 -10.41
N THR A 45 0.09 8.99 -10.54
CA THR A 45 0.67 10.14 -9.87
C THR A 45 0.61 9.98 -8.35
N ALA A 46 -0.51 9.50 -7.81
CA ALA A 46 -0.65 9.22 -6.37
C ALA A 46 0.36 8.16 -5.90
N LEU A 47 0.53 7.07 -6.65
CA LEU A 47 1.49 6.01 -6.32
C LEU A 47 2.93 6.51 -6.32
N ILE A 48 3.33 7.24 -7.37
CA ILE A 48 4.67 7.83 -7.48
C ILE A 48 4.92 8.79 -6.33
N CYS A 49 3.96 9.69 -6.06
CA CYS A 49 4.11 10.71 -5.02
C CYS A 49 4.21 10.09 -3.62
N THR A 50 3.35 9.11 -3.32
CA THR A 50 3.37 8.39 -2.03
C THR A 50 4.65 7.60 -1.85
N SER A 51 5.12 6.90 -2.89
CA SER A 51 6.38 6.16 -2.86
C SER A 51 7.58 7.08 -2.67
N PHE A 52 7.60 8.20 -3.37
CA PHE A 52 8.66 9.21 -3.26
C PHE A 52 8.74 9.78 -1.85
N LEU A 53 7.60 10.20 -1.28
CA LEU A 53 7.52 10.64 0.11
C LEU A 53 7.95 9.55 1.10
N GLY A 54 7.56 8.30 0.84
CA GLY A 54 7.96 7.14 1.65
C GLY A 54 9.47 6.91 1.64
N VAL A 55 10.13 7.06 0.49
CA VAL A 55 11.59 6.93 0.38
C VAL A 55 12.31 8.09 1.06
N LEU A 56 11.85 9.34 0.84
CA LEU A 56 12.42 10.52 1.47
C LEU A 56 12.31 10.46 3.00
N ALA A 57 11.15 10.09 3.53
CA ALA A 57 10.92 9.99 4.96
C ALA A 57 11.55 8.72 5.56
N GLY A 58 11.58 7.61 4.81
CA GLY A 58 11.99 6.29 5.30
C GLY A 58 13.43 6.26 5.79
N GLY A 59 14.36 6.88 5.07
CA GLY A 59 15.77 6.95 5.45
C GLY A 59 15.99 7.72 6.76
N SER A 60 15.38 8.91 6.90
CA SER A 60 15.49 9.74 8.10
C SER A 60 14.77 9.11 9.29
N MET A 61 13.59 8.52 9.09
CA MET A 61 12.84 7.84 10.15
C MET A 61 13.54 6.59 10.66
N ALA A 62 14.22 5.84 9.80
CA ALA A 62 15.00 4.66 10.20
C ALA A 62 16.21 4.99 11.07
N GLN A 63 16.76 6.21 10.97
CA GLN A 63 17.85 6.68 11.82
C GLN A 63 17.36 7.27 13.15
N LEU A 64 16.17 7.87 13.16
CA LEU A 64 15.60 8.53 14.33
C LEU A 64 14.82 7.58 15.26
N PHE A 65 14.19 6.53 14.71
CA PHE A 65 13.32 5.63 15.47
C PHE A 65 13.85 4.20 15.55
N PRO A 66 13.95 3.61 16.75
CA PRO A 66 14.21 2.18 16.91
C PRO A 66 13.15 1.36 16.17
N ALA A 67 13.58 0.37 15.38
CA ALA A 67 12.69 -0.48 14.57
C ALA A 67 11.56 -1.13 15.40
N LYS A 68 11.77 -1.40 16.69
CA LYS A 68 10.77 -1.95 17.60
C LYS A 68 9.59 -0.99 17.82
N ILE A 69 9.88 0.31 17.95
CA ILE A 69 8.86 1.35 18.14
C ILE A 69 8.06 1.52 16.85
N LEU A 70 8.73 1.57 15.70
CA LEU A 70 8.07 1.70 14.41
C LEU A 70 7.11 0.53 14.14
N LYS A 71 7.53 -0.70 14.44
CA LYS A 71 6.67 -1.89 14.36
C LYS A 71 5.50 -1.83 15.33
N ALA A 72 5.71 -1.35 16.56
CA ALA A 72 4.63 -1.21 17.55
C ALA A 72 3.59 -0.18 17.10
N ILE A 73 4.02 0.97 16.56
CA ILE A 73 3.12 2.00 16.01
C ILE A 73 2.31 1.43 14.84
N ALA A 74 2.97 0.73 13.91
CA ALA A 74 2.28 0.08 12.79
C ALA A 74 1.25 -0.95 13.29
N ALA A 75 1.62 -1.80 14.25
CA ALA A 75 0.72 -2.79 14.84
C ALA A 75 -0.51 -2.14 15.51
N ILE A 76 -0.31 -1.06 16.27
CA ILE A 76 -1.42 -0.31 16.90
C ILE A 76 -2.32 0.32 15.81
N GLY A 77 -1.74 0.92 14.78
CA GLY A 77 -2.50 1.50 13.67
C GLY A 77 -3.36 0.46 12.95
N PHE A 78 -2.80 -0.70 12.63
CA PHE A 78 -3.55 -1.82 12.05
C PHE A 78 -4.61 -2.37 13.00
N ALA A 79 -4.32 -2.48 14.30
CA ALA A 79 -5.30 -2.92 15.29
C ALA A 79 -6.49 -1.96 15.38
N LEU A 80 -6.24 -0.65 15.38
CA LEU A 80 -7.30 0.37 15.37
C LEU A 80 -8.17 0.29 14.11
N LEU A 81 -7.56 0.12 12.94
CA LEU A 81 -8.30 -0.09 11.69
C LEU A 81 -9.12 -1.39 11.73
N ALA A 82 -8.56 -2.46 12.29
CA ALA A 82 -9.28 -3.72 12.44
C ALA A 82 -10.49 -3.58 13.37
N VAL A 83 -10.34 -2.93 14.53
CA VAL A 83 -11.47 -2.65 15.43
C VAL A 83 -12.52 -1.79 14.77
N ARG A 84 -12.12 -0.73 14.04
CA ARG A 84 -13.05 0.13 13.30
C ARG A 84 -13.82 -0.60 12.21
N LEU A 85 -13.16 -1.52 11.50
CA LEU A 85 -13.81 -2.30 10.45
C LEU A 85 -14.74 -3.39 11.04
N LEU A 86 -14.37 -3.95 12.20
CA LEU A 86 -15.13 -5.00 12.86
C LEU A 86 -16.33 -4.47 13.62
N TRP A 87 -16.30 -3.21 14.07
CA TRP A 87 -17.46 -2.55 14.66
C TRP A 87 -18.41 -2.16 13.52
N PRO A 88 -19.52 -2.88 13.30
CA PRO A 88 -20.47 -2.50 12.28
C PRO A 88 -21.10 -1.19 12.77
N ASP A 89 -20.97 -0.12 11.98
CA ASP A 89 -21.79 1.07 12.19
C ASP A 89 -23.25 0.60 12.18
N SER A 90 -23.94 0.85 13.29
CA SER A 90 -25.36 0.50 13.47
C SER A 90 -26.20 1.54 12.74
N ASP A 91 -26.24 1.46 11.42
CA ASP A 91 -27.23 2.12 10.56
C ASP A 91 -28.11 1.07 9.87
#